data_AF-A0A7C4RD55-F1
#
_entry.id   AF-A0A7C4RD55-F1
#
_cell.length_a   1.000
_cell.length_b   1.000
_cell.length_c   1.000
_cell.angle_alpha   90.00
_cell.angle_beta   90.00
_cell.angle_gamma   90.00
#
_symmetry.space_group_name_H-M   'P 1'
#
loop_
_entity.id
_entity.type
_entity.pdbx_description
1 polymer ?
#
loop_
_entity_poly.entity_id
_entity_poly.type
_entity_poly.pdbx_seq_one_letter_code
_entity_poly.pdbx_strand_id
1 'polypeptide(L)'
;MCPQKHLWVYSLSEKIVYHSVLDEAIVGINKILRPHLTIVDGVVALGKYPTKLGLIMASRDPFSVDWVAAQIMGFNPSKVKFLKIAIKENIGNLDGLEIRGENIAIFQKYFPKVGFFSSKQWWSTLYKIFRLYISLTGDVIPPMLEK
;
A
#
# COMPACT_ATOMS: atom_id res chain seq x y z
N MET A 1 1.75 0.23 1.38
CA MET A 1 2.50 0.33 0.11
C MET A 1 2.04 -0.84 -0.73
N CYS A 2 1.27 -0.62 -1.80
CA CYS A 2 0.67 -1.71 -2.60
C CYS A 2 1.76 -2.46 -3.40
N PRO A 3 1.73 -3.81 -3.50
CA PRO A 3 2.73 -4.60 -4.22
C PRO A 3 2.83 -4.32 -5.73
N GLN A 4 1.72 -3.91 -6.37
CA GLN A 4 1.66 -3.72 -7.83
C GLN A 4 2.25 -2.41 -8.37
N LYS A 5 3.07 -1.70 -7.58
CA LYS A 5 3.70 -0.44 -8.02
C LYS A 5 4.74 -0.62 -9.13
N HIS A 6 5.19 -1.84 -9.40
CA HIS A 6 6.26 -2.12 -10.37
C HIS A 6 5.79 -2.04 -11.85
N LEU A 7 4.48 -2.02 -12.13
CA LEU A 7 3.98 -1.95 -13.51
C LEU A 7 3.97 -0.51 -14.10
N TRP A 8 4.25 0.52 -13.29
CA TRP A 8 4.05 1.92 -13.68
C TRP A 8 5.39 2.65 -13.87
N VAL A 9 5.92 2.58 -15.09
CA VAL A 9 7.04 3.39 -15.61
C VAL A 9 6.50 4.79 -15.98
N TYR A 10 6.04 5.57 -15.00
CA TYR A 10 5.57 6.95 -15.21
C TYR A 10 6.14 7.90 -14.16
N SER A 11 6.28 9.17 -14.56
CA SER A 11 6.94 10.25 -13.82
C SER A 11 6.22 10.59 -12.49
N LEU A 12 6.92 11.18 -11.52
CA LEU A 12 6.39 11.48 -10.17
C LEU A 12 5.11 12.34 -10.18
N SER A 13 4.93 13.19 -11.20
CA SER A 13 3.74 14.04 -11.36
C SER A 13 2.49 13.23 -11.70
N GLU A 14 2.60 12.24 -12.57
CA GLU A 14 1.48 11.40 -13.03
C GLU A 14 1.00 10.44 -11.93
N LYS A 15 1.90 10.01 -11.03
CA LYS A 15 1.55 9.17 -9.86
C LYS A 15 0.57 9.84 -8.90
N ILE A 16 0.55 11.18 -8.85
CA ILE A 16 -0.37 11.93 -7.99
C ILE A 16 -1.79 11.90 -8.57
N VAL A 17 -1.93 12.02 -9.89
CA VAL A 17 -3.22 12.07 -10.59
C VAL A 17 -4.01 10.78 -10.38
N TYR A 18 -3.34 9.62 -10.49
CA TYR A 18 -4.00 8.32 -10.33
C TYR A 18 -4.20 7.90 -8.88
N HIS A 19 -3.67 8.64 -7.90
CA HIS A 19 -3.78 8.24 -6.49
C HIS A 19 -5.24 8.22 -5.98
N SER A 20 -6.13 9.03 -6.57
CA SER A 20 -7.55 9.08 -6.21
C SER A 20 -8.35 7.87 -6.69
N VAL A 21 -7.94 7.25 -7.80
CA VAL A 21 -8.62 6.13 -8.49
C VAL A 21 -7.78 4.85 -8.53
N LEU A 22 -6.72 4.80 -7.72
CA LEU A 22 -5.71 3.74 -7.80
C LEU A 22 -6.30 2.36 -7.53
N ASP A 23 -7.23 2.25 -6.57
CA ASP A 23 -7.83 0.97 -6.22
C ASP A 23 -8.68 0.42 -7.37
N GLU A 24 -9.50 1.27 -7.97
CA GLU A 24 -10.37 0.94 -9.10
C GLU A 24 -9.52 0.63 -10.35
N ALA A 25 -8.44 1.37 -10.57
CA ALA A 25 -7.51 1.13 -11.68
C ALA A 25 -6.80 -0.22 -11.54
N ILE A 26 -6.31 -0.57 -10.35
CA ILE A 26 -5.69 -1.88 -10.07
C ILE A 26 -6.67 -3.01 -10.43
N VAL A 27 -7.90 -2.91 -9.95
CA VAL A 27 -8.93 -3.92 -10.19
C VAL A 27 -9.29 -4.01 -11.67
N GLY A 28 -9.43 -2.87 -12.35
CA GLY A 28 -9.69 -2.80 -13.78
C GLY A 28 -8.58 -3.42 -14.63
N ILE A 29 -7.33 -3.19 -14.27
CA ILE A 29 -6.18 -3.78 -14.97
C ILE A 29 -6.16 -5.30 -14.81
N ASN A 30 -6.39 -5.79 -13.59
CA ASN A 30 -6.43 -7.23 -13.33
C ASN A 30 -7.59 -7.93 -14.09
N LYS A 31 -8.69 -7.22 -14.33
CA LYS A 31 -9.79 -7.71 -15.20
C LYS A 31 -9.39 -7.83 -16.68
N ILE A 32 -8.64 -6.84 -17.19
CA ILE A 32 -8.29 -6.73 -18.61
C ILE A 32 -7.12 -7.66 -18.96
N LEU A 33 -6.02 -7.58 -18.19
CA LEU A 33 -4.78 -8.26 -18.54
C LEU A 33 -4.77 -9.75 -18.21
N ARG A 34 -5.51 -10.18 -17.18
CA ARG A 34 -5.61 -11.58 -16.72
C ARG A 34 -4.25 -12.32 -16.76
N PRO A 35 -3.28 -11.89 -15.93
CA PRO A 35 -1.93 -12.46 -15.96
C PRO A 35 -1.95 -13.96 -15.66
N HIS A 36 -1.16 -14.73 -16.42
CA HIS A 36 -1.02 -16.18 -16.22
C HIS A 36 -0.16 -16.52 -14.99
N LEU A 37 0.75 -15.61 -14.62
CA LEU A 37 1.64 -15.73 -13.48
C LEU A 37 1.98 -14.33 -12.98
N THR A 38 1.82 -14.11 -11.68
CA THR A 38 2.19 -12.88 -10.97
C THR A 38 3.30 -13.21 -10.00
N ILE A 39 4.38 -12.45 -10.05
CA ILE A 39 5.54 -12.58 -9.15
C ILE A 39 5.72 -11.27 -8.40
N VAL A 40 5.88 -11.36 -7.08
CA VAL A 40 6.11 -10.21 -6.20
C VAL A 40 7.47 -10.37 -5.55
N ASP A 41 8.31 -9.36 -5.75
CA ASP A 41 9.61 -9.24 -5.10
C ASP A 41 9.45 -8.62 -3.70
N GLY A 42 9.86 -9.39 -2.69
CA GLY A 42 9.97 -8.99 -1.30
C GLY A 42 11.38 -9.23 -0.76
N VAL A 43 12.44 -9.11 -1.58
CA VAL A 43 13.82 -9.30 -1.14
C VAL A 43 14.21 -8.24 -0.09
N VAL A 44 13.78 -6.99 -0.27
CA VAL A 44 13.96 -5.90 0.71
C VAL A 44 12.61 -5.27 1.03
N ALA A 45 12.24 -5.25 2.30
CA ALA A 45 11.05 -4.58 2.80
C ALA A 45 11.40 -3.21 3.37
N LEU A 46 10.56 -2.21 3.12
CA LEU A 46 10.74 -0.85 3.62
C LEU A 46 9.84 -0.59 4.84
N GLY A 47 10.46 -0.23 5.96
CA GLY A 47 9.77 0.40 7.09
C GLY A 47 10.51 1.66 7.53
N LYS A 48 10.81 1.80 8.84
CA LYS A 48 11.69 2.90 9.31
C LYS A 48 13.09 2.82 8.71
N TYR A 49 13.59 1.59 8.58
CA TYR A 49 14.83 1.25 7.90
C TYR A 49 14.55 0.09 6.93
N PRO A 50 15.32 -0.05 5.84
CA PRO A 50 15.20 -1.19 4.94
C PRO A 50 15.63 -2.48 5.68
N THR A 51 14.83 -3.53 5.54
CA THR A 51 15.09 -4.85 6.11
C THR A 51 15.16 -5.89 4.99
N LYS A 52 16.23 -6.68 4.95
CA LYS A 52 16.34 -7.82 4.03
C LYS A 52 15.38 -8.92 4.48
N LEU A 53 14.37 -9.19 3.67
CA LEU A 53 13.33 -10.19 3.94
C LEU A 53 13.57 -11.48 3.13
N GLY A 54 14.20 -11.37 1.94
CA GLY A 54 14.57 -12.52 1.11
C GLY A 54 13.38 -13.33 0.57
N LEU A 55 12.23 -12.69 0.42
CA LEU A 55 10.99 -13.34 0.03
C LEU A 55 10.70 -13.10 -1.45
N ILE A 56 10.35 -14.15 -2.17
CA ILE A 56 9.73 -14.08 -3.50
C ILE A 56 8.40 -14.81 -3.40
N MET A 57 7.32 -14.15 -3.81
CA MET A 57 5.99 -14.76 -3.89
C MET A 57 5.58 -14.90 -5.34
N ALA A 58 4.89 -15.99 -5.66
CA ALA A 58 4.36 -16.21 -7.00
C ALA A 58 2.98 -16.87 -6.91
N SER A 59 2.08 -16.47 -7.81
CA SER A 59 0.73 -17.04 -7.92
C SER A 59 0.21 -16.91 -9.35
N ARG A 60 -0.63 -17.86 -9.76
CA ARG A 60 -1.41 -17.72 -11.00
C ARG A 60 -2.62 -16.80 -10.85
N ASP A 61 -3.02 -16.54 -9.61
CA ASP A 61 -4.04 -15.55 -9.28
C ASP A 61 -3.38 -14.29 -8.67
N PRO A 62 -3.46 -13.12 -9.34
CA PRO A 62 -2.93 -11.87 -8.82
C PRO A 62 -3.61 -11.43 -7.51
N PHE A 63 -4.89 -11.75 -7.32
CA PHE A 63 -5.61 -11.41 -6.09
C PHE A 63 -5.03 -12.16 -4.88
N SER A 64 -4.82 -13.47 -5.00
CA SER A 64 -4.24 -14.31 -3.95
C SER A 64 -2.87 -13.84 -3.49
N VAL A 65 -1.97 -13.45 -4.42
CA VAL A 65 -0.62 -12.99 -4.03
C VAL A 65 -0.66 -11.65 -3.30
N ASP A 66 -1.51 -10.71 -3.75
CA ASP A 66 -1.69 -9.43 -3.06
C ASP A 66 -2.33 -9.60 -1.68
N TRP A 67 -3.26 -10.56 -1.56
CA TRP A 67 -3.89 -10.91 -0.29
C TRP A 67 -2.86 -11.42 0.72
N VAL A 68 -2.01 -12.38 0.32
CA VAL A 68 -0.94 -12.91 1.17
C VAL A 68 0.12 -11.83 1.47
N ALA A 69 0.48 -11.02 0.48
CA ALA A 69 1.39 -9.89 0.69
C ALA A 69 0.86 -8.92 1.74
N ALA A 70 -0.43 -8.55 1.68
CA ALA A 70 -1.06 -7.70 2.68
C ALA A 70 -0.99 -8.30 4.10
N GLN A 71 -1.20 -9.62 4.22
CA GLN A 71 -1.03 -10.32 5.51
C GLN A 71 0.42 -10.25 6.00
N ILE A 72 1.42 -10.50 5.13
CA ILE A 72 2.84 -10.42 5.48
C ILE A 72 3.23 -9.03 5.97
N MET A 73 2.66 -7.99 5.35
CA MET A 73 2.86 -6.60 5.76
C MET A 73 2.15 -6.23 7.07
N GLY A 74 1.36 -7.14 7.66
CA GLY A 74 0.59 -6.90 8.88
C GLY A 74 -0.69 -6.10 8.67
N PHE A 75 -1.16 -5.94 7.43
CA PHE A 75 -2.47 -5.36 7.16
C PHE A 75 -3.56 -6.42 7.28
N ASN A 76 -4.79 -5.99 7.58
CA ASN A 76 -5.97 -6.82 7.38
C ASN A 76 -6.36 -6.72 5.89
N PRO A 77 -6.22 -7.80 5.09
CA PRO A 77 -6.48 -7.74 3.65
C PRO A 77 -7.91 -7.30 3.30
N SER A 78 -8.91 -7.68 4.11
CA SER A 78 -10.31 -7.27 3.94
C SER A 78 -10.53 -5.75 4.12
N LYS A 79 -9.58 -5.04 4.74
CA LYS A 79 -9.61 -3.57 4.88
C LYS A 79 -8.85 -2.86 3.76
N VAL A 80 -8.12 -3.59 2.91
CA VAL A 80 -7.42 -3.01 1.76
C VAL A 80 -8.44 -2.75 0.65
N LYS A 81 -8.57 -1.48 0.22
CA LYS A 81 -9.67 -1.02 -0.62
C LYS A 81 -9.74 -1.75 -1.97
N PHE A 82 -8.63 -1.89 -2.71
CA PHE A 82 -8.64 -2.65 -3.97
C PHE A 82 -8.99 -4.14 -3.80
N LEU A 83 -8.51 -4.82 -2.74
CA LEU A 83 -8.86 -6.22 -2.47
C LEU A 83 -10.36 -6.37 -2.15
N LYS A 84 -10.91 -5.42 -1.38
CA LYS A 84 -12.34 -5.37 -1.09
C LYS A 84 -13.18 -5.15 -2.35
N ILE A 85 -12.74 -4.26 -3.24
CA ILE A 85 -13.41 -4.02 -4.53
C ILE A 85 -13.32 -5.28 -5.40
N ALA A 86 -12.16 -5.93 -5.47
CA ALA A 86 -11.97 -7.16 -6.25
C ALA A 86 -12.91 -8.30 -5.81
N ILE A 87 -13.12 -8.48 -4.51
CA ILE A 87 -14.11 -9.44 -3.97
C ILE A 87 -15.53 -9.02 -4.39
N LYS A 88 -15.88 -7.74 -4.20
CA LYS A 88 -17.22 -7.22 -4.54
C LYS A 88 -17.55 -7.41 -6.02
N GLU A 89 -16.56 -7.34 -6.89
CA GLU A 89 -16.70 -7.50 -8.34
C GLU A 89 -16.51 -8.95 -8.83
N ASN A 90 -16.41 -9.93 -7.92
CA ASN A 90 -16.18 -11.35 -8.23
C ASN A 90 -14.93 -11.63 -9.07
N ILE A 91 -13.89 -10.81 -8.94
CA ILE A 91 -12.59 -11.05 -9.59
C ILE A 91 -11.65 -11.79 -8.64
N GLY A 92 -11.75 -11.52 -7.35
CA GLY A 92 -10.95 -12.16 -6.32
C GLY A 92 -11.79 -13.13 -5.49
N ASN A 93 -11.28 -14.35 -5.29
CA ASN A 93 -11.87 -15.34 -4.39
C ASN A 93 -10.81 -15.86 -3.41
N LEU A 94 -11.24 -16.15 -2.18
CA LEU A 94 -10.44 -16.81 -1.15
C LEU A 94 -10.63 -18.33 -1.13
N ASP A 95 -11.69 -18.83 -1.77
CA ASP A 95 -11.96 -20.26 -1.83
C ASP A 95 -10.81 -20.96 -2.55
N GLY A 96 -10.22 -21.96 -1.89
CA GLY A 96 -9.09 -22.69 -2.43
C GLY A 96 -7.75 -21.97 -2.38
N LEU A 97 -7.63 -20.86 -1.62
CA LEU A 97 -6.34 -20.24 -1.35
C LEU A 97 -5.44 -21.22 -0.57
N GLU A 98 -4.47 -21.79 -1.27
CA GLU A 98 -3.47 -22.69 -0.70
C GLU A 98 -2.09 -22.01 -0.78
N ILE A 99 -1.42 -21.90 0.37
CA ILE A 99 -0.06 -21.35 0.44
C ILE A 99 0.90 -22.53 0.46
N ARG A 100 1.83 -22.57 -0.50
CA ARG A 100 2.89 -23.57 -0.57
C ARG A 100 4.26 -22.92 -0.37
N GLY A 101 5.15 -23.65 0.29
CA GLY A 101 6.50 -23.20 0.60
C GLY A 101 6.64 -22.73 2.04
N GLU A 102 7.35 -21.62 2.23
CA GLU A 102 7.73 -21.12 3.54
C GLU A 102 6.54 -20.58 4.36
N ASN A 103 6.65 -20.66 5.68
CA ASN A 103 5.59 -20.21 6.58
C ASN A 103 5.49 -18.67 6.60
N ILE A 104 4.31 -18.14 6.25
CA ILE A 104 4.04 -16.70 6.21
C ILE A 104 4.27 -15.98 7.55
N ALA A 105 4.10 -16.67 8.67
CA ALA A 105 4.25 -16.09 10.01
C ALA A 105 5.70 -15.66 10.28
N ILE A 106 6.67 -16.34 9.65
CA ILE A 106 8.10 -15.99 9.73
C ILE A 106 8.29 -14.60 9.11
N PHE A 107 7.78 -14.39 7.90
CA PHE A 107 7.91 -13.12 7.20
C PHE A 107 7.10 -12.00 7.86
N GLN A 108 5.92 -12.30 8.41
CA GLN A 108 5.15 -11.33 9.21
C GLN A 108 5.92 -10.82 10.42
N LYS A 109 6.69 -11.69 11.08
CA LYS A 109 7.51 -11.33 12.25
C LYS A 109 8.67 -10.43 11.86
N TYR A 110 9.33 -10.72 10.74
CA TYR A 110 10.49 -9.94 10.26
C TYR A 110 10.11 -8.68 9.47
N PHE A 111 8.86 -8.57 9.02
CA PHE A 111 8.41 -7.41 8.27
C PHE A 111 8.53 -6.14 9.13
N PRO A 112 9.20 -5.07 8.63
CA PRO A 112 9.42 -3.88 9.43
C PRO A 112 8.09 -3.16 9.68
N LYS A 113 7.68 -3.12 10.94
CA LYS A 113 6.44 -2.44 11.36
C LYS A 113 6.68 -0.95 11.38
N VAL A 114 5.95 -0.21 10.54
CA VAL A 114 5.89 1.26 10.66
C VAL A 114 5.02 1.60 11.86
N GLY A 115 5.61 2.17 12.90
CA GLY A 115 4.86 2.71 14.03
C GLY A 115 3.99 3.88 13.56
N PHE A 116 2.69 3.65 13.39
CA PHE A 116 1.74 4.68 12.97
C PHE A 116 1.37 5.66 14.10
N PHE A 117 1.88 5.45 15.32
CA PHE A 117 1.21 5.93 16.53
C PHE A 117 1.64 7.31 17.08
N SER A 118 2.47 8.10 16.38
CA SER A 118 2.83 9.44 16.87
C SER A 118 2.97 10.46 15.76
N SER A 119 1.88 10.71 15.03
CA SER A 119 1.86 11.79 14.06
C SER A 119 0.54 12.55 14.07
N LYS A 120 -0.61 11.87 14.14
CA LYS A 120 -1.92 12.54 13.92
C LYS A 120 -2.23 13.66 14.92
N GLN A 121 -2.04 13.43 16.23
CA GLN A 121 -2.21 14.46 17.25
C GLN A 121 -1.12 15.55 17.17
N TRP A 122 0.12 15.14 16.90
CA TRP A 122 1.29 16.04 16.81
C TRP A 122 1.17 17.00 15.62
N TRP A 123 0.72 16.52 14.46
CA TRP A 123 0.42 17.33 13.27
C TRP A 123 -0.73 18.32 13.53
N SER A 124 -1.75 17.97 14.32
CA SER A 124 -2.82 18.90 14.73
C SER A 124 -2.28 20.06 15.57
N THR A 125 -1.43 19.75 16.53
CA THR A 125 -0.85 20.76 17.44
C THR A 125 0.18 21.63 16.73
N LEU A 126 1.07 21.02 15.94
CA LEU A 126 2.00 21.74 15.07
C LEU A 126 1.25 22.67 14.10
N TYR A 127 0.16 22.19 13.50
CA TYR A 127 -0.65 23.01 12.59
C TYR A 127 -1.24 24.23 13.31
N LYS A 128 -1.75 24.07 14.54
CA LYS A 128 -2.25 25.20 15.35
C LYS A 128 -1.16 26.21 15.67
N ILE A 129 0.02 25.74 16.07
CA ILE A 129 1.18 26.59 16.36
C ILE A 129 1.65 27.31 15.10
N PHE A 130 1.70 26.61 13.97
CA PHE A 130 2.11 27.17 12.68
C PHE A 130 1.12 28.24 12.19
N ARG A 131 -0.19 28.02 12.34
CA ARG A 131 -1.20 29.05 12.06
C ARG A 131 -1.06 30.27 12.96
N LEU A 132 -0.75 30.07 14.24
CA LEU A 132 -0.51 31.17 15.17
C LEU A 132 0.72 31.98 14.77
N TYR A 133 1.81 31.30 14.40
CA TYR A 133 3.04 31.95 13.91
C TYR A 133 2.76 32.79 12.67
N ILE A 134 2.10 32.24 11.65
CA ILE A 134 1.75 33.00 10.43
C ILE A 134 0.84 34.20 10.74
N SER A 135 -0.11 34.02 11.66
CA SER A 135 -0.97 35.13 12.12
C SER A 135 -0.20 36.25 12.81
N LEU A 136 0.98 35.96 13.39
CA LEU A 136 1.83 36.94 14.05
C LEU A 136 2.85 37.56 13.09
N THR A 137 3.36 36.82 12.10
CA THR A 137 4.40 37.32 11.18
C THR A 137 3.83 37.94 9.90
N GLY A 138 2.57 37.68 9.56
CA GLY A 138 1.97 38.17 8.32
C GLY A 138 2.54 37.52 7.05
N ASP A 139 3.22 36.38 7.19
CA ASP A 139 3.80 35.64 6.08
C ASP A 139 2.73 34.99 5.18
N VAL A 140 3.09 34.73 3.92
CA VAL A 140 2.20 34.07 2.96
C VAL A 140 2.02 32.60 3.34
N ILE A 141 0.75 32.18 3.46
CA ILE A 141 0.39 30.79 3.72
C ILE A 141 0.77 29.95 2.48
N PRO A 142 1.55 28.86 2.63
CA PRO A 142 1.80 27.95 1.53
C PRO A 142 0.47 27.37 0.99
N PRO A 143 0.27 27.24 -0.34
CA PRO A 143 -1.00 26.80 -0.93
C PRO A 143 -1.44 25.39 -0.49
N MET A 144 -0.54 24.62 0.12
CA MET A 144 -0.85 23.32 0.75
C MET A 144 -1.72 23.43 2.01
N LEU A 145 -1.89 24.63 2.57
CA LEU A 145 -2.61 24.92 3.82
C LEU A 145 -3.86 25.80 3.62
N GLU A 146 -4.21 26.14 2.37
CA GLU A 146 -5.39 26.95 2.02
C GLU A 146 -6.73 26.18 2.04
N LYS A 147 -6.80 25.00 2.68
CA LYS A 147 -8.03 24.19 2.77
C LYS A 147 -8.88 24.48 4.01
#